data_AF-A0A1Q3RM99-F1
#
_entry.id   AF-A0A1Q3RM99-F1
#
_cell.length_a   1.000
_cell.length_b   1.000
_cell.length_c   1.000
_cell.angle_alpha   90.00
_cell.angle_beta   90.00
_cell.angle_gamma   90.00
#
_symmetry.space_group_name_H-M   'P 1'
#
loop_
_entity.id
_entity.type
_entity.pdbx_description
1 polymer ?
#
loop_
_entity_poly.entity_id
_entity_poly.type
_entity_poly.pdbx_seq_one_letter_code
_entity_poly.pdbx_strand_id
1 'polypeptide(L)'
;MVKAIDKYNYLLKDHHRRTASIAFQLGNMYGLDKTALDNLVLAASLHDIGALSVTERDRLIEIDVEDPKPHEALGAKMLEGFKPFERVSKIVRHHHIIYSEVIDGSIDADEVPFECYLLNLSDRIDVLSLRYAEDENKLYQIKMEIEKRFGKVFNPLLKPTFDALVSSEEFWENIESEAYGELLFLSIDDQFQEITREDVNELAVIFAKIVDLKSHWTSTHSQTVGMLANKICRMMSLSEEDCFDITIAGYLHDIGKVSVPTEIIDKPGYLDDNEFKTMKSHALYTNIILNSIHGFNRITKWASSHHEKRDGSGYPRKLSENQFDIQMDILAYADIFSALTEDRPYRSALGKEELVELLATYAPEKL
;
A
#
# COMPACT_ATOMS: atom_id res chain seq x y z
N MET A 1 -5.36 -2.65 -1.86
CA MET A 1 -4.50 -1.68 -1.14
C MET A 1 -4.39 -0.34 -1.86
N VAL A 2 -3.94 -0.28 -3.11
CA VAL A 2 -3.72 0.97 -3.88
C VAL A 2 -4.95 1.88 -3.90
N LYS A 3 -6.14 1.33 -4.24
CA LYS A 3 -7.42 2.07 -4.16
C LYS A 3 -7.68 2.70 -2.77
N ALA A 4 -7.24 2.06 -1.69
CA ALA A 4 -7.40 2.59 -0.34
C ALA A 4 -6.35 3.66 0.03
N ILE A 5 -5.15 3.58 -0.55
CA ILE A 5 -4.11 4.62 -0.45
C ILE A 5 -4.55 5.88 -1.22
N ASP A 6 -4.98 5.74 -2.46
CA ASP A 6 -5.39 6.84 -3.35
C ASP A 6 -6.58 7.65 -2.81
N LYS A 7 -7.50 6.99 -2.10
CA LYS A 7 -8.74 7.63 -1.62
C LYS A 7 -8.52 8.71 -0.56
N TYR A 8 -7.41 8.67 0.18
CA TYR A 8 -7.13 9.61 1.28
C TYR A 8 -5.76 10.31 1.17
N ASN A 9 -5.04 10.12 0.06
CA ASN A 9 -3.94 11.01 -0.29
C ASN A 9 -4.52 12.33 -0.84
N TYR A 10 -4.61 13.36 0.01
CA TYR A 10 -5.29 14.61 -0.32
C TYR A 10 -4.61 15.41 -1.45
N LEU A 11 -3.31 15.19 -1.68
CA LEU A 11 -2.52 15.90 -2.70
C LEU A 11 -2.49 15.18 -4.05
N LEU A 12 -2.62 13.85 -4.02
CA LEU A 12 -2.42 12.96 -5.17
C LEU A 12 -3.56 11.95 -5.25
N LYS A 13 -4.80 12.44 -5.15
CA LYS A 13 -5.99 11.60 -5.23
C LYS A 13 -6.01 10.87 -6.57
N ASP A 14 -6.20 9.56 -6.52
CA ASP A 14 -6.22 8.66 -7.69
C ASP A 14 -4.91 8.66 -8.53
N HIS A 15 -3.81 9.17 -7.97
CA HIS A 15 -2.53 9.28 -8.67
C HIS A 15 -1.99 7.91 -9.08
N HIS A 16 -1.96 6.92 -8.19
CA HIS A 16 -1.43 5.61 -8.54
C HIS A 16 -2.26 4.97 -9.67
N ARG A 17 -3.59 5.10 -9.61
CA ARG A 17 -4.49 4.66 -10.70
C ARG A 17 -4.16 5.35 -12.02
N ARG A 18 -4.05 6.69 -12.05
CA ARG A 18 -3.79 7.43 -13.28
C ARG A 18 -2.38 7.16 -13.82
N THR A 19 -1.36 7.16 -12.98
CA THR A 19 0.01 6.77 -13.33
C THR A 19 0.05 5.36 -13.93
N ALA A 20 -0.68 4.40 -13.34
CA ALA A 20 -0.82 3.05 -13.87
C ALA A 20 -1.51 3.02 -15.25
N SER A 21 -2.58 3.81 -15.45
CA SER A 21 -3.24 3.95 -16.75
C SER A 21 -2.37 4.64 -17.81
N ILE A 22 -1.57 5.64 -17.43
CA ILE A 22 -0.62 6.30 -18.34
C ILE A 22 0.50 5.32 -18.71
N ALA A 23 1.05 4.61 -17.74
CA ALA A 23 2.12 3.64 -17.95
C ALA A 23 1.68 2.49 -18.86
N PHE A 24 0.46 1.99 -18.67
CA PHE A 24 -0.12 0.99 -19.57
C PHE A 24 -0.22 1.52 -21.01
N GLN A 25 -0.83 2.68 -21.22
CA GLN A 25 -1.05 3.23 -22.56
C GLN A 25 0.28 3.57 -23.25
N LEU A 26 1.23 4.14 -22.51
CA LEU A 26 2.57 4.46 -23.00
C LEU A 26 3.36 3.20 -23.35
N GLY A 27 3.39 2.20 -22.45
CA GLY A 27 4.07 0.92 -22.67
C GLY A 27 3.48 0.12 -23.83
N ASN A 28 2.15 0.13 -23.96
CA ASN A 28 1.44 -0.54 -25.05
C ASN A 28 1.73 0.13 -26.39
N MET A 29 1.72 1.46 -26.45
CA MET A 29 2.06 2.21 -27.66
C MET A 29 3.54 2.07 -28.04
N TYR A 30 4.43 1.98 -27.04
CA TYR A 30 5.85 1.71 -27.27
C TYR A 30 6.10 0.28 -27.81
N GLY A 31 5.20 -0.67 -27.52
CA GLY A 31 5.28 -2.05 -27.99
C GLY A 31 5.95 -3.00 -27.01
N LEU A 32 5.79 -2.78 -25.69
CA LEU A 32 6.16 -3.78 -24.69
C LEU A 32 5.37 -5.09 -24.90
N ASP A 33 5.96 -6.21 -24.51
CA ASP A 33 5.22 -7.48 -24.41
C ASP A 33 4.31 -7.49 -23.17
N LYS A 34 3.35 -8.42 -23.12
CA LYS A 34 2.36 -8.53 -22.05
C LYS A 34 2.99 -8.68 -20.66
N THR A 35 4.10 -9.38 -20.54
CA THR A 35 4.79 -9.57 -19.25
C THR A 35 5.44 -8.27 -18.76
N ALA A 36 6.12 -7.54 -19.64
CA ALA A 36 6.71 -6.24 -19.31
C ALA A 36 5.62 -5.20 -19.00
N LEU A 37 4.51 -5.21 -19.75
CA LEU A 37 3.34 -4.36 -19.50
C LEU A 37 2.73 -4.60 -18.12
N ASP A 38 2.47 -5.86 -17.77
CA ASP A 38 1.84 -6.17 -16.47
C ASP A 38 2.77 -5.82 -15.30
N ASN A 39 4.09 -6.06 -15.43
CA ASN A 39 5.08 -5.60 -14.45
C ASN A 39 5.13 -4.08 -14.33
N LEU A 40 5.07 -3.35 -15.46
CA LEU A 40 5.04 -1.89 -15.48
C LEU A 40 3.80 -1.36 -14.77
N VAL A 41 2.62 -1.93 -15.02
CA VAL A 41 1.38 -1.46 -14.37
C VAL A 41 1.36 -1.79 -12.87
N LEU A 42 1.82 -2.98 -12.48
CA LEU A 42 1.99 -3.34 -11.07
C LEU A 42 2.99 -2.40 -10.36
N ALA A 43 4.13 -2.11 -10.99
CA ALA A 43 5.11 -1.17 -10.45
C ALA A 43 4.54 0.25 -10.35
N ALA A 44 3.85 0.73 -11.38
CA ALA A 44 3.17 2.01 -11.37
C ALA A 44 2.14 2.13 -10.24
N SER A 45 1.49 1.04 -9.89
CA SER A 45 0.50 1.02 -8.82
C SER A 45 1.12 1.02 -7.41
N LEU A 46 2.40 0.64 -7.30
CA LEU A 46 3.11 0.44 -6.03
C LEU A 46 4.33 1.35 -5.86
N HIS A 47 4.64 2.23 -6.81
CA HIS A 47 5.91 2.95 -6.87
C HIS A 47 6.19 3.81 -5.62
N ASP A 48 5.16 4.46 -5.09
CA ASP A 48 5.24 5.32 -3.91
C ASP A 48 4.98 4.59 -2.59
N ILE A 49 5.01 3.25 -2.56
CA ILE A 49 4.77 2.49 -1.33
C ILE A 49 5.82 2.76 -0.24
N GLY A 50 7.01 3.22 -0.64
CA GLY A 50 8.06 3.67 0.28
C GLY A 50 7.90 5.10 0.81
N ALA A 51 6.93 5.89 0.31
CA ALA A 51 6.69 7.27 0.74
C ALA A 51 5.74 7.32 1.94
N LEU A 52 6.31 7.21 3.14
CA LEU A 52 5.57 6.94 4.38
C LEU A 52 5.02 8.21 5.07
N SER A 53 5.73 9.34 4.97
CA SER A 53 5.32 10.61 5.58
C SER A 53 4.67 11.58 4.59
N VAL A 54 3.88 12.53 5.09
CA VAL A 54 3.35 13.62 4.25
C VAL A 54 4.49 14.46 3.66
N THR A 55 5.54 14.73 4.43
CA THR A 55 6.71 15.49 3.93
C THR A 55 7.43 14.80 2.78
N GLU A 56 7.58 13.48 2.82
CA GLU A 56 8.13 12.73 1.69
C GLU A 56 7.21 12.85 0.48
N ARG A 57 5.89 12.69 0.66
CA ARG A 57 4.90 12.81 -0.42
C ARG A 57 4.84 14.21 -1.03
N ASP A 58 5.00 15.26 -0.23
CA ASP A 58 5.03 16.65 -0.71
C ASP A 58 6.18 16.87 -1.71
N ARG A 59 7.34 16.23 -1.48
CA ARG A 59 8.51 16.30 -2.39
C ARG A 59 8.26 15.61 -3.74
N LEU A 60 7.34 14.65 -3.80
CA LEU A 60 7.03 13.89 -5.02
C LEU A 60 6.20 14.70 -6.03
N ILE A 61 5.56 15.79 -5.58
CA ILE A 61 4.73 16.68 -6.41
C ILE A 61 5.60 17.63 -7.25
N GLU A 62 6.88 17.77 -6.91
CA GLU A 62 7.82 18.56 -7.70
C GLU A 62 8.21 17.85 -8.99
N ILE A 63 8.26 18.58 -10.11
CA ILE A 63 8.54 17.99 -11.43
C ILE A 63 9.90 17.28 -11.42
N ASP A 64 10.90 17.91 -10.79
CA ASP A 64 12.19 17.32 -10.53
C ASP A 64 12.19 16.89 -9.05
N VAL A 65 12.04 15.59 -8.81
CA VAL A 65 11.87 15.05 -7.45
C VAL A 65 13.15 15.26 -6.63
N GLU A 66 13.00 15.85 -5.45
CA GLU A 66 14.11 16.07 -4.53
C GLU A 66 14.35 14.85 -3.65
N ASP A 67 15.57 14.26 -3.76
CA ASP A 67 16.03 13.13 -2.95
C ASP A 67 15.10 11.90 -2.97
N PRO A 68 14.86 11.26 -4.14
CA PRO A 68 13.94 10.12 -4.28
C PRO A 68 14.49 8.81 -3.68
N LYS A 69 15.80 8.72 -3.47
CA LYS A 69 16.48 7.46 -3.13
C LYS A 69 15.95 6.77 -1.87
N PRO A 70 15.59 7.49 -0.78
CA PRO A 70 15.08 6.84 0.43
C PRO A 70 13.77 6.07 0.19
N HIS A 71 12.79 6.65 -0.50
CA HIS A 71 11.49 5.99 -0.71
C HIS A 71 11.58 4.92 -1.80
N GLU A 72 12.37 5.14 -2.85
CA GLU A 72 12.65 4.13 -3.88
C GLU A 72 13.26 2.86 -3.27
N ALA A 73 14.31 3.03 -2.44
CA ALA A 73 15.00 1.92 -1.80
C ALA A 73 14.08 1.21 -0.79
N LEU A 74 13.29 1.96 -0.03
CA LEU A 74 12.35 1.39 0.93
C LEU A 74 11.22 0.63 0.23
N GLY A 75 10.62 1.20 -0.81
CA GLY A 75 9.57 0.57 -1.59
C GLY A 75 10.04 -0.71 -2.28
N ALA A 76 11.22 -0.69 -2.89
CA ALA A 76 11.84 -1.88 -3.47
C ALA A 76 12.06 -2.97 -2.42
N LYS A 77 12.62 -2.61 -1.26
CA LYS A 77 12.87 -3.54 -0.14
C LYS A 77 11.58 -4.16 0.42
N MET A 78 10.46 -3.44 0.40
CA MET A 78 9.16 -3.98 0.82
C MET A 78 8.65 -5.08 -0.13
N LEU A 79 8.92 -4.93 -1.43
CA LEU A 79 8.47 -5.87 -2.46
C LEU A 79 9.47 -7.02 -2.70
N GLU A 80 10.72 -6.87 -2.25
CA GLU A 80 11.71 -7.94 -2.25
C GLU A 80 11.27 -9.15 -1.39
N GLY A 81 11.58 -10.34 -1.89
CA GLY A 81 11.29 -11.60 -1.20
C GLY A 81 10.03 -12.31 -1.66
N PHE A 82 9.16 -11.66 -2.45
CA PHE A 82 8.08 -12.33 -3.17
C PHE A 82 8.44 -12.46 -4.64
N LYS A 83 8.64 -13.70 -5.10
CA LYS A 83 9.17 -14.00 -6.44
C LYS A 83 8.38 -13.33 -7.57
N PRO A 84 7.04 -13.28 -7.55
CA PRO A 84 6.29 -12.56 -8.59
C PRO A 84 6.55 -11.06 -8.65
N PHE A 85 7.08 -10.45 -7.59
CA PHE A 85 7.46 -9.03 -7.57
C PHE A 85 8.96 -8.78 -7.79
N GLU A 86 9.76 -9.78 -8.19
CA GLU A 86 11.19 -9.56 -8.42
C GLU A 86 11.47 -8.50 -9.50
N ARG A 87 10.71 -8.50 -10.59
CA ARG A 87 10.85 -7.45 -11.62
C ARG A 87 10.26 -6.13 -11.14
N VAL A 88 9.09 -6.18 -10.50
CA VAL A 88 8.38 -5.01 -9.94
C VAL A 88 9.26 -4.25 -8.95
N SER A 89 9.95 -4.94 -8.03
CA SER A 89 10.82 -4.30 -7.03
C SER A 89 11.99 -3.57 -7.67
N LYS A 90 12.58 -4.10 -8.76
CA LYS A 90 13.64 -3.42 -9.53
C LYS A 90 13.11 -2.16 -10.23
N ILE A 91 11.89 -2.20 -10.74
CA ILE A 91 11.26 -1.03 -11.35
C ILE A 91 10.99 0.05 -10.29
N VAL A 92 10.42 -0.34 -9.15
CA VAL A 92 10.16 0.58 -8.01
C VAL A 92 11.45 1.17 -7.45
N ARG A 93 12.57 0.46 -7.48
CA ARG A 93 13.88 0.96 -7.02
C ARG A 93 14.42 2.15 -7.82
N HIS A 94 13.98 2.30 -9.06
CA HIS A 94 14.53 3.28 -10.01
C HIS A 94 13.43 4.05 -10.74
N HIS A 95 12.25 4.21 -10.14
CA HIS A 95 11.12 4.80 -10.85
C HIS A 95 11.25 6.32 -11.09
N HIS A 96 12.12 7.03 -10.37
CA HIS A 96 12.52 8.41 -10.65
C HIS A 96 13.87 8.51 -11.38
N ILE A 97 14.24 7.48 -12.14
CA ILE A 97 15.54 7.42 -12.86
C ILE A 97 15.83 8.67 -13.68
N ILE A 98 16.99 9.28 -13.48
CA ILE A 98 17.48 10.39 -14.29
C ILE A 98 18.29 9.81 -15.44
N TYR A 99 17.80 9.94 -16.67
CA TYR A 99 18.43 9.36 -17.86
C TYR A 99 19.92 9.72 -18.00
N SER A 100 20.32 10.97 -17.71
CA SER A 100 21.72 11.39 -17.82
C SER A 100 22.65 10.67 -16.84
N GLU A 101 22.15 10.27 -15.66
CA GLU A 101 22.94 9.53 -14.65
C GLU A 101 23.24 8.10 -15.10
N VAL A 102 22.40 7.52 -15.97
CA VAL A 102 22.69 6.24 -16.61
C VAL A 102 23.75 6.41 -17.70
N ILE A 103 23.67 7.49 -18.47
CA ILE A 103 24.59 7.76 -19.58
C ILE A 103 25.99 8.15 -19.09
N ASP A 104 26.09 8.88 -17.98
CA ASP A 104 27.38 9.24 -17.38
C ASP A 104 27.99 8.13 -16.49
N GLY A 105 27.26 7.04 -16.29
CA GLY A 105 27.69 5.86 -15.53
C GLY A 105 27.55 6.01 -14.01
N SER A 106 26.88 7.05 -13.52
CA SER A 106 26.53 7.19 -12.10
C SER A 106 25.56 6.11 -11.63
N ILE A 107 24.72 5.60 -12.52
CA ILE A 107 23.83 4.45 -12.32
C ILE A 107 24.16 3.40 -13.36
N ASP A 108 24.32 2.14 -12.92
CA ASP A 108 24.58 1.03 -13.82
C ASP A 108 23.35 0.75 -14.70
N ALA A 109 23.53 0.83 -16.02
CA ALA A 109 22.47 0.60 -16.99
C ALA A 109 21.91 -0.83 -16.92
N ASP A 110 22.73 -1.81 -16.51
CA ASP A 110 22.30 -3.22 -16.38
C ASP A 110 21.37 -3.42 -15.18
N GLU A 111 21.39 -2.51 -14.20
CA GLU A 111 20.51 -2.52 -13.03
C GLU A 111 19.13 -1.88 -13.30
N VAL A 112 18.97 -1.16 -14.42
CA VAL A 112 17.77 -0.35 -14.70
C VAL A 112 16.87 -1.02 -15.75
N PRO A 113 15.75 -1.65 -15.34
CA PRO A 113 14.67 -2.04 -16.24
C PRO A 113 14.26 -0.91 -17.19
N PHE A 114 13.98 -1.22 -18.46
CA PHE A 114 13.49 -0.22 -19.41
C PHE A 114 12.15 0.40 -18.95
N GLU A 115 11.34 -0.40 -18.27
CA GLU A 115 10.08 -0.02 -17.63
C GLU A 115 10.25 1.18 -16.67
N CYS A 116 11.43 1.40 -16.07
CA CYS A 116 11.70 2.56 -15.21
C CYS A 116 11.57 3.89 -15.98
N TYR A 117 12.02 3.94 -17.24
CA TYR A 117 11.91 5.15 -18.06
C TYR A 117 10.45 5.46 -18.41
N LEU A 118 9.66 4.42 -18.66
CA LEU A 118 8.23 4.54 -18.93
C LEU A 118 7.48 4.99 -17.67
N LEU A 119 7.81 4.40 -16.52
CA LEU A 119 7.19 4.76 -15.25
C LEU A 119 7.52 6.20 -14.84
N ASN A 120 8.80 6.60 -14.89
CA ASN A 120 9.20 7.99 -14.59
C ASN A 120 8.40 8.98 -15.46
N LEU A 121 8.36 8.74 -16.78
CA LEU A 121 7.61 9.61 -17.68
C LEU A 121 6.11 9.63 -17.36
N SER A 122 5.53 8.46 -17.04
CA SER A 122 4.09 8.33 -16.75
C SER A 122 3.67 9.07 -15.49
N ASP A 123 4.47 8.92 -14.43
CA ASP A 123 4.29 9.59 -13.15
C ASP A 123 4.38 11.13 -13.32
N ARG A 124 5.39 11.62 -14.04
CA ARG A 124 5.52 13.07 -14.32
C ARG A 124 4.39 13.62 -15.20
N ILE A 125 3.84 12.83 -16.14
CA ILE A 125 2.64 13.23 -16.90
C ILE A 125 1.45 13.41 -15.95
N ASP A 126 1.23 12.50 -14.99
CA ASP A 126 0.12 12.63 -14.04
C ASP A 126 0.27 13.87 -13.16
N VAL A 127 1.45 14.06 -12.56
CA VAL A 127 1.74 15.23 -11.72
C VAL A 127 1.49 16.54 -12.46
N LEU A 128 1.93 16.64 -13.71
CA LEU A 128 1.67 17.82 -14.54
C LEU A 128 0.20 17.94 -14.95
N SER A 129 -0.49 16.83 -15.18
CA SER A 129 -1.93 16.79 -15.48
C SER A 129 -2.75 17.40 -14.34
N LEU A 130 -2.41 17.09 -13.10
CA LEU A 130 -3.01 17.69 -11.91
C LEU A 130 -2.62 19.16 -11.74
N ARG A 131 -1.33 19.47 -11.90
CA ARG A 131 -0.79 20.84 -11.75
C ARG A 131 -1.49 21.85 -12.67
N TYR A 132 -1.78 21.45 -13.90
CA TYR A 132 -2.42 22.28 -14.92
C TYR A 132 -3.90 21.93 -15.14
N ALA A 133 -4.58 21.31 -14.17
CA ALA A 133 -5.97 20.88 -14.32
C ALA A 133 -6.93 22.02 -14.72
N GLU A 134 -6.69 23.23 -14.22
CA GLU A 134 -7.49 24.44 -14.47
C GLU A 134 -6.91 25.34 -15.60
N ASP A 135 -5.84 24.92 -16.28
CA ASP A 135 -5.22 25.70 -17.36
C ASP A 135 -5.88 25.37 -18.71
N GLU A 136 -6.43 26.37 -19.40
CA GLU A 136 -7.02 26.21 -20.75
C GLU A 136 -6.03 25.66 -21.79
N ASN A 137 -4.72 25.82 -21.55
CA ASN A 137 -3.62 25.32 -22.36
C ASN A 137 -2.88 24.14 -21.69
N LYS A 138 -3.53 23.38 -20.81
CA LYS A 138 -2.99 22.21 -20.10
C LYS A 138 -2.05 21.36 -20.95
N LEU A 139 -2.51 20.94 -22.14
CA LEU A 139 -1.71 20.09 -23.03
C LEU A 139 -0.39 20.75 -23.48
N TYR A 140 -0.44 22.05 -23.81
CA TYR A 140 0.75 22.80 -24.20
C TYR A 140 1.76 22.87 -23.06
N GLN A 141 1.29 23.15 -21.84
CA GLN A 141 2.15 23.20 -20.65
C GLN A 141 2.82 21.86 -20.37
N ILE A 142 2.05 20.76 -20.41
CA ILE A 142 2.57 19.40 -20.20
C ILE A 142 3.64 19.06 -21.25
N LYS A 143 3.35 19.32 -22.54
CA LYS A 143 4.30 19.11 -23.63
C LYS A 143 5.58 19.92 -23.41
N MET A 144 5.47 21.22 -23.17
CA MET A 144 6.61 22.09 -22.96
C MET A 144 7.50 21.64 -21.78
N GLU A 145 6.90 21.27 -20.64
CA GLU A 145 7.63 20.84 -19.45
C GLU A 145 8.37 19.51 -19.64
N ILE A 146 7.77 18.57 -20.37
CA ILE A 146 8.37 17.25 -20.64
C ILE A 146 9.41 17.35 -21.77
N GLU A 147 9.11 18.06 -22.85
CA GLU A 147 9.97 18.13 -24.03
C GLU A 147 11.35 18.70 -23.72
N LYS A 148 11.41 19.73 -22.88
CA LYS A 148 12.69 20.35 -22.47
C LYS A 148 13.56 19.44 -21.59
N ARG A 149 13.03 18.30 -21.12
CA ARG A 149 13.71 17.35 -20.22
C ARG A 149 14.15 16.05 -20.89
N PHE A 150 13.77 15.79 -22.13
CA PHE A 150 14.31 14.65 -22.88
C PHE A 150 15.83 14.77 -23.07
N GLY A 151 16.54 13.65 -22.93
CA GLY A 151 18.00 13.59 -22.98
C GLY A 151 18.70 13.97 -21.67
N LYS A 152 17.97 14.56 -20.71
CA LYS A 152 18.48 14.80 -19.34
C LYS A 152 17.77 13.91 -18.33
N VAL A 153 16.47 14.14 -18.12
CA VAL A 153 15.66 13.37 -17.16
C VAL A 153 15.01 12.18 -17.87
N PHE A 154 14.37 12.43 -19.01
CA PHE A 154 13.64 11.40 -19.75
C PHE A 154 14.46 10.81 -20.88
N ASN A 155 14.29 9.50 -21.10
CA ASN A 155 14.94 8.79 -22.19
C ASN A 155 14.42 9.32 -23.56
N PRO A 156 15.30 9.86 -24.44
CA PRO A 156 14.89 10.46 -25.70
C PRO A 156 14.23 9.48 -26.67
N LEU A 157 14.43 8.16 -26.50
CA LEU A 157 13.74 7.13 -27.29
C LEU A 157 12.23 7.14 -27.09
N LEU A 158 11.75 7.65 -25.95
CA LEU A 158 10.32 7.73 -25.64
C LEU A 158 9.63 8.93 -26.28
N LYS A 159 10.37 9.89 -26.84
CA LYS A 159 9.78 11.14 -27.36
C LYS A 159 8.71 10.92 -28.45
N PRO A 160 8.93 10.08 -29.48
CA PRO A 160 7.91 9.86 -30.51
C PRO A 160 6.62 9.24 -29.94
N THR A 161 6.75 8.28 -29.01
CA THR A 161 5.61 7.65 -28.33
C THR A 161 4.87 8.65 -27.45
N PHE A 162 5.61 9.46 -26.68
CA PHE A 162 5.05 10.55 -25.89
C PHE A 162 4.23 11.51 -26.75
N ASP A 163 4.84 12.06 -27.81
CA ASP A 163 4.20 13.06 -28.70
C ASP A 163 2.90 12.51 -29.32
N ALA A 164 2.90 11.24 -29.72
CA ALA A 164 1.72 10.56 -30.25
C ALA A 164 0.64 10.35 -29.17
N LEU A 165 1.05 9.89 -27.98
CA LEU A 165 0.14 9.58 -26.88
C LEU A 165 -0.60 10.83 -26.38
N VAL A 166 0.13 11.89 -26.05
CA VAL A 166 -0.50 13.12 -25.49
C VAL A 166 -1.32 13.89 -26.52
N SER A 167 -1.17 13.59 -27.81
CA SER A 167 -2.00 14.17 -28.87
C SER A 167 -3.31 13.40 -29.10
N SER A 168 -3.52 12.27 -28.42
CA SER A 168 -4.74 11.48 -28.48
C SER A 168 -5.78 11.98 -27.46
N GLU A 169 -7.00 12.27 -27.90
CA GLU A 169 -8.12 12.60 -27.02
C GLU A 169 -8.52 11.39 -26.15
N GLU A 170 -8.52 10.19 -26.74
CA GLU A 170 -8.82 8.93 -26.05
C GLU A 170 -7.89 8.70 -24.85
N PHE A 171 -6.60 9.07 -24.98
CA PHE A 171 -5.65 8.96 -23.88
C PHE A 171 -6.09 9.79 -22.66
N TRP A 172 -6.48 11.05 -22.88
CA TRP A 172 -6.91 11.95 -21.82
C TRP A 172 -8.24 11.52 -21.21
N GLU A 173 -9.18 10.99 -22.00
CA GLU A 173 -10.43 10.44 -21.48
C GLU A 173 -10.18 9.19 -20.61
N ASN A 174 -9.27 8.31 -21.03
CA ASN A 174 -8.95 7.08 -20.32
C ASN A 174 -8.31 7.34 -18.95
N ILE A 175 -7.42 8.32 -18.82
CA ILE A 175 -6.79 8.63 -17.52
C ILE A 175 -7.81 9.19 -16.52
N GLU A 176 -8.78 9.98 -16.98
CA GLU A 176 -9.81 10.56 -16.11
C GLU A 176 -10.87 9.50 -15.73
N SER A 177 -11.12 8.51 -16.59
CA SER A 177 -12.13 7.46 -16.39
C SER A 177 -11.76 6.46 -15.29
N GLU A 178 -12.51 6.49 -14.18
CA GLU A 178 -12.38 5.48 -13.10
C GLU A 178 -12.61 4.06 -13.63
N ALA A 179 -13.64 3.87 -14.46
CA ALA A 179 -13.99 2.57 -15.04
C ALA A 179 -12.87 2.00 -15.92
N TYR A 180 -12.14 2.85 -16.67
CA TYR A 180 -10.99 2.41 -17.45
C TYR A 180 -9.90 1.84 -16.55
N GLY A 181 -9.59 2.53 -15.45
CA GLY A 181 -8.64 2.04 -14.45
C GLY A 181 -9.05 0.70 -13.85
N GLU A 182 -10.33 0.51 -13.54
CA GLU A 182 -10.82 -0.77 -13.01
C GLU A 182 -10.69 -1.93 -14.01
N LEU A 183 -11.04 -1.70 -15.27
CA LEU A 183 -10.90 -2.69 -16.33
C LEU A 183 -9.44 -3.05 -16.59
N LEU A 184 -8.54 -2.06 -16.53
CA LEU A 184 -7.10 -2.30 -16.63
C LEU A 184 -6.62 -3.26 -15.55
N PHE A 185 -6.98 -3.04 -14.29
CA PHE A 185 -6.57 -3.91 -13.18
C PHE A 185 -7.12 -5.34 -13.31
N LEU A 186 -8.34 -5.50 -13.82
CA LEU A 186 -8.90 -6.82 -14.11
C LEU A 186 -8.16 -7.54 -15.26
N SER A 187 -7.57 -6.80 -16.20
CA SER A 187 -6.85 -7.37 -17.35
C SER A 187 -5.42 -7.88 -17.03
N ILE A 188 -4.89 -7.53 -15.85
CA ILE A 188 -3.56 -7.94 -15.37
C ILE A 188 -3.62 -9.28 -14.60
N ASP A 189 -4.81 -9.63 -14.11
CA ASP A 189 -5.06 -10.80 -13.25
C ASP A 189 -4.70 -12.14 -13.91
N ASP A 190 -4.69 -12.19 -15.25
CA ASP A 190 -4.50 -13.42 -16.04
C ASP A 190 -3.08 -14.04 -15.92
N GLN A 191 -2.11 -13.33 -15.32
CA GLN A 191 -0.74 -13.83 -15.10
C GLN A 191 -0.57 -14.68 -13.83
N PHE A 192 -1.42 -14.51 -12.83
CA PHE A 192 -1.30 -15.24 -11.56
C PHE A 192 -2.09 -16.55 -11.64
N GLN A 193 -1.49 -17.58 -12.24
CA GLN A 193 -1.96 -18.95 -12.10
C GLN A 193 -2.07 -19.32 -10.61
N GLU A 194 -3.16 -19.99 -10.22
CA GLU A 194 -3.51 -20.44 -8.85
C GLU A 194 -2.57 -19.98 -7.73
N ILE A 195 -2.90 -18.86 -7.07
CA ILE A 195 -2.19 -18.38 -5.86
C ILE A 195 -2.25 -19.46 -4.78
N THR A 196 -1.09 -19.94 -4.32
CA THR A 196 -1.00 -20.96 -3.27
C THR A 196 -1.21 -20.36 -1.88
N ARG A 197 -1.38 -21.21 -0.86
CA ARG A 197 -1.47 -20.74 0.53
C ARG A 197 -0.17 -20.09 0.99
N GLU A 198 0.95 -20.60 0.49
CA GLU A 198 2.28 -20.05 0.70
C GLU A 198 2.40 -18.64 0.10
N ASP A 199 1.93 -18.43 -1.13
CA ASP A 199 1.92 -17.12 -1.78
C ASP A 199 1.04 -16.12 -1.01
N VAL A 200 -0.16 -16.54 -0.56
CA VAL A 200 -1.04 -15.71 0.28
C VAL A 200 -0.32 -15.31 1.57
N ASN A 201 0.37 -16.24 2.22
CA ASN A 201 1.12 -15.97 3.44
C ASN A 201 2.27 -14.99 3.19
N GLU A 202 3.07 -15.18 2.15
CA GLU A 202 4.17 -14.28 1.79
C GLU A 202 3.66 -12.86 1.49
N LEU A 203 2.59 -12.74 0.71
CA LEU A 203 1.94 -11.46 0.43
C LEU A 203 1.39 -10.80 1.70
N ALA A 204 0.74 -11.57 2.57
CA ALA A 204 0.22 -11.04 3.82
C ALA A 204 1.35 -10.52 4.73
N VAL A 205 2.50 -11.20 4.77
CA VAL A 205 3.68 -10.73 5.51
C VAL A 205 4.27 -9.46 4.90
N ILE A 206 4.28 -9.32 3.56
CA ILE A 206 4.70 -8.08 2.90
C ILE A 206 3.79 -6.92 3.30
N PHE A 207 2.46 -7.09 3.21
CA PHE A 207 1.51 -6.06 3.60
C PHE A 207 1.58 -5.72 5.09
N ALA A 208 1.79 -6.72 5.95
CA ALA A 208 2.03 -6.51 7.37
C ALA A 208 3.22 -5.57 7.58
N LYS A 209 4.36 -5.79 6.90
CA LYS A 209 5.55 -4.92 6.98
C LYS A 209 5.27 -3.50 6.48
N ILE A 210 4.56 -3.37 5.36
CA ILE A 210 4.22 -2.05 4.79
C ILE A 210 3.41 -1.22 5.80
N VAL A 211 2.42 -1.85 6.42
CA VAL A 211 1.53 -1.23 7.42
C VAL A 211 2.32 -0.85 8.67
N ASP A 212 3.10 -1.79 9.19
CA ASP A 212 3.94 -1.64 10.37
C ASP A 212 4.93 -0.47 10.19
N LEU A 213 5.57 -0.35 9.01
CA LEU A 213 6.53 0.71 8.72
C LEU A 213 5.95 2.12 8.72
N LYS A 214 4.62 2.29 8.63
CA LYS A 214 3.98 3.61 8.80
C LYS A 214 4.14 4.19 10.20
N SER A 215 4.49 3.38 11.20
CA SER A 215 4.81 3.85 12.54
C SER A 215 6.25 3.51 12.90
N HIS A 216 6.96 4.45 13.49
CA HIS A 216 8.31 4.21 14.00
C HIS A 216 8.37 3.17 15.14
N TRP A 217 7.22 2.79 15.71
CA TRP A 217 7.12 1.93 16.89
C TRP A 217 6.66 0.51 16.59
N THR A 218 6.12 0.24 15.40
CA THR A 218 5.63 -1.08 15.03
C THR A 218 6.49 -1.64 13.91
N SER A 219 7.62 -2.28 14.19
CA SER A 219 8.44 -2.89 13.12
C SER A 219 8.04 -4.34 12.79
N THR A 220 7.39 -5.02 13.75
CA THR A 220 6.99 -6.44 13.64
C THR A 220 5.65 -6.73 14.32
N HIS A 221 4.83 -5.71 14.59
CA HIS A 221 3.61 -5.83 15.37
C HIS A 221 2.61 -6.77 14.70
N SER A 222 2.25 -6.49 13.44
CA SER A 222 1.25 -7.28 12.71
C SER A 222 1.69 -8.75 12.55
N GLN A 223 2.99 -8.99 12.33
CA GLN A 223 3.55 -10.34 12.31
C GLN A 223 3.43 -11.04 13.67
N THR A 224 3.72 -10.33 14.76
CA THR A 224 3.60 -10.86 16.13
C THR A 224 2.15 -11.23 16.45
N VAL A 225 1.20 -10.37 16.11
CA VAL A 225 -0.24 -10.62 16.27
C VAL A 225 -0.67 -11.88 15.52
N GLY A 226 -0.31 -12.02 14.23
CA GLY A 226 -0.63 -13.23 13.44
C GLY A 226 -0.03 -14.50 14.03
N MET A 227 1.23 -14.48 14.47
CA MET A 227 1.89 -15.63 15.09
C MET A 227 1.27 -16.00 16.45
N LEU A 228 0.93 -15.01 17.28
CA LEU A 228 0.25 -15.22 18.57
C LEU A 228 -1.14 -15.81 18.35
N ALA A 229 -1.92 -15.25 17.42
CA ALA A 229 -3.24 -15.75 17.10
C ALA A 229 -3.20 -17.20 16.60
N ASN A 230 -2.23 -17.56 15.74
CA ASN A 230 -1.99 -18.94 15.33
C ASN A 230 -1.76 -19.86 16.53
N LYS A 231 -0.86 -19.45 17.43
CA LYS A 231 -0.49 -20.24 18.60
C LYS A 231 -1.68 -20.47 19.54
N ILE A 232 -2.46 -19.43 19.81
CA ILE A 232 -3.69 -19.52 20.62
C ILE A 232 -4.70 -20.45 19.93
N CYS A 233 -4.93 -20.27 18.63
CA CYS A 233 -5.83 -21.10 17.83
C CYS A 233 -5.47 -22.60 17.91
N ARG A 234 -4.17 -22.93 17.79
CA ARG A 234 -3.65 -24.30 17.96
C ARG A 234 -3.81 -24.84 19.38
N MET A 235 -3.58 -24.02 20.40
CA MET A 235 -3.77 -24.43 21.81
C MET A 235 -5.23 -24.75 22.13
N MET A 236 -6.17 -24.14 21.41
CA MET A 236 -7.60 -24.40 21.51
C MET A 236 -8.05 -25.59 20.64
N SER A 237 -7.13 -26.29 19.97
CA SER A 237 -7.41 -27.42 19.08
C SER A 237 -8.38 -27.07 17.94
N LEU A 238 -8.33 -25.84 17.42
CA LEU A 238 -9.08 -25.43 16.24
C LEU A 238 -8.47 -26.01 14.95
N SER A 239 -9.19 -25.92 13.84
CA SER A 239 -8.79 -26.54 12.57
C SER A 239 -7.52 -25.90 11.97
N GLU A 240 -6.79 -26.61 11.12
CA GLU A 240 -5.64 -26.05 10.39
C GLU A 240 -6.04 -24.92 9.42
N GLU A 241 -7.28 -24.95 8.92
CA GLU A 241 -7.85 -23.87 8.12
C GLU A 241 -8.04 -22.62 9.00
N ASP A 242 -8.64 -22.78 10.18
CA ASP A 242 -8.83 -21.69 11.15
C ASP A 242 -7.48 -21.11 11.60
N CYS A 243 -6.50 -21.97 11.86
CA CYS A 243 -5.15 -21.56 12.25
C CYS A 243 -4.49 -20.72 11.15
N PHE A 244 -4.66 -21.09 9.88
CA PHE A 244 -4.12 -20.31 8.77
C PHE A 244 -4.87 -19.00 8.57
N ASP A 245 -6.20 -19.05 8.44
CA ASP A 245 -7.02 -17.86 8.22
C ASP A 245 -6.82 -16.83 9.34
N ILE A 246 -6.69 -17.26 10.61
CA ILE A 246 -6.47 -16.33 11.73
C ILE A 246 -5.06 -15.75 11.71
N THR A 247 -4.07 -16.49 11.18
CA THR A 247 -2.71 -15.98 10.98
C THR A 247 -2.73 -14.85 9.96
N ILE A 248 -3.37 -15.09 8.80
CA ILE A 248 -3.51 -14.08 7.74
C ILE A 248 -4.34 -12.89 8.26
N ALA A 249 -5.40 -13.13 9.03
CA ALA A 249 -6.17 -12.07 9.66
C ALA A 249 -5.33 -11.22 10.62
N GLY A 250 -4.42 -11.83 11.39
CA GLY A 250 -3.49 -11.09 12.24
C GLY A 250 -2.43 -10.30 11.49
N TYR A 251 -1.89 -10.84 10.39
CA TYR A 251 -0.99 -10.08 9.52
C TYR A 251 -1.67 -8.86 8.89
N LEU A 252 -2.98 -8.93 8.63
CA LEU A 252 -3.73 -7.91 7.89
C LEU A 252 -4.74 -7.11 8.73
N HIS A 253 -4.81 -7.32 10.05
CA HIS A 253 -5.81 -6.67 10.90
C HIS A 253 -5.76 -5.14 10.80
N ASP A 254 -4.55 -4.61 10.66
CA ASP A 254 -4.24 -3.20 10.58
C ASP A 254 -4.07 -2.67 9.16
N ILE A 255 -4.37 -3.44 8.12
CA ILE A 255 -4.10 -3.02 6.73
C ILE A 255 -4.81 -1.72 6.34
N GLY A 256 -5.91 -1.37 7.00
CA GLY A 256 -6.59 -0.09 6.83
C GLY A 256 -5.79 1.13 7.31
N LYS A 257 -4.71 0.97 8.09
CA LYS A 257 -3.83 2.09 8.52
C LYS A 257 -3.11 2.74 7.35
N VAL A 258 -3.03 2.09 6.19
CA VAL A 258 -2.53 2.73 4.95
C VAL A 258 -3.30 4.00 4.61
N SER A 259 -4.60 4.05 4.96
CA SER A 259 -5.49 5.20 4.76
C SER A 259 -5.49 6.21 5.91
N VAL A 260 -4.69 6.01 6.98
CA VAL A 260 -4.58 6.95 8.10
C VAL A 260 -3.30 7.79 7.95
N PRO A 261 -3.36 9.13 8.17
CA PRO A 261 -2.19 9.99 8.16
C PRO A 261 -1.16 9.59 9.22
N THR A 262 0.11 9.61 8.85
CA THR A 262 1.22 9.21 9.72
C THR A 262 1.35 10.14 10.94
N GLU A 263 0.98 11.41 10.79
CA GLU A 263 0.95 12.42 11.85
C GLU A 263 -0.06 12.09 12.95
N ILE A 264 -1.10 11.32 12.62
CA ILE A 264 -2.09 10.80 13.59
C ILE A 264 -1.60 9.47 14.18
N ILE A 265 -0.97 8.61 13.36
CA ILE A 265 -0.43 7.31 13.81
C ILE A 265 0.67 7.50 14.86
N ASP A 266 1.63 8.39 14.59
CA ASP A 266 2.82 8.61 15.41
C ASP A 266 2.74 9.85 16.29
N LYS A 267 1.54 10.43 16.49
CA LYS A 267 1.37 11.64 17.31
C LYS A 267 1.95 11.44 18.72
N PRO A 268 2.91 12.27 19.15
CA PRO A 268 3.43 12.20 20.52
C PRO A 268 2.40 12.84 21.47
N GLY A 269 1.47 12.04 21.99
CA GLY A 269 0.47 12.46 22.97
C GLY A 269 -0.92 11.88 22.72
N TYR A 270 -1.93 12.47 23.35
CA TYR A 270 -3.33 12.07 23.15
C TYR A 270 -3.86 12.57 21.80
N LEU A 271 -4.67 11.73 21.15
CA LEU A 271 -5.47 12.12 20.00
C LEU A 271 -6.68 12.92 20.47
N ASP A 272 -7.03 13.99 19.77
CA ASP A 272 -8.32 14.65 19.94
C ASP A 272 -9.47 13.82 19.35
N ASP A 273 -10.72 14.25 19.54
CA ASP A 273 -11.89 13.47 19.09
C ASP A 273 -11.92 13.25 17.56
N ASN A 274 -11.44 14.21 16.78
CA ASN A 274 -11.41 14.11 15.31
C ASN A 274 -10.27 13.18 14.87
N GLU A 275 -9.08 13.34 15.44
CA GLU A 275 -7.94 12.47 15.20
C GLU A 275 -8.25 11.02 15.59
N PHE A 276 -8.91 10.83 16.74
CA PHE A 276 -9.33 9.51 17.19
C PHE A 276 -10.39 8.89 16.27
N LYS A 277 -11.34 9.68 15.76
CA LYS A 277 -12.30 9.23 14.75
C LYS A 277 -11.59 8.81 13.45
N THR A 278 -10.58 9.57 13.02
CA THR A 278 -9.74 9.21 11.87
C THR A 278 -8.95 7.94 12.15
N MET A 279 -8.35 7.78 13.32
CA MET A 279 -7.65 6.56 13.70
C MET A 279 -8.58 5.34 13.66
N LYS A 280 -9.78 5.43 14.24
CA LYS A 280 -10.79 4.35 14.25
C LYS A 280 -11.22 3.88 12.86
N SER A 281 -11.10 4.74 11.85
CA SER A 281 -11.50 4.42 10.49
C SER A 281 -10.67 3.30 9.85
N HIS A 282 -9.47 3.01 10.37
CA HIS A 282 -8.63 1.92 9.84
C HIS A 282 -9.37 0.57 9.87
N ALA A 283 -10.14 0.26 10.92
CA ALA A 283 -10.85 -1.02 10.99
C ALA A 283 -11.92 -1.16 9.89
N LEU A 284 -12.57 -0.04 9.53
CA LEU A 284 -13.48 0.01 8.38
C LEU A 284 -12.72 -0.16 7.06
N TYR A 285 -11.55 0.46 6.91
CA TYR A 285 -10.75 0.30 5.69
C TYR A 285 -10.16 -1.10 5.57
N THR A 286 -9.76 -1.75 6.67
CA THR A 286 -9.41 -3.17 6.70
C THR A 286 -10.55 -4.00 6.11
N ASN A 287 -11.81 -3.72 6.51
CA ASN A 287 -12.97 -4.40 5.93
C ASN A 287 -13.06 -4.16 4.41
N ILE A 288 -13.01 -2.91 3.96
CA ILE A 288 -13.15 -2.55 2.54
C ILE A 288 -12.04 -3.18 1.68
N ILE A 289 -10.79 -3.17 2.16
CA ILE A 289 -9.63 -3.69 1.44
C ILE A 289 -9.70 -5.21 1.32
N LEU A 290 -10.01 -5.91 2.42
CA LEU A 290 -9.97 -7.38 2.42
C LEU A 290 -11.23 -7.99 1.78
N ASN A 291 -12.37 -7.31 1.84
CA ASN A 291 -13.60 -7.78 1.22
C ASN A 291 -13.57 -7.78 -0.32
N SER A 292 -12.59 -7.10 -0.94
CA SER A 292 -12.40 -7.18 -2.40
C SER A 292 -11.65 -8.43 -2.83
N ILE A 293 -11.14 -9.23 -1.89
CA ILE A 293 -10.37 -10.45 -2.18
C ILE A 293 -11.31 -11.65 -2.08
N HIS A 294 -11.49 -12.36 -3.19
CA HIS A 294 -12.32 -13.57 -3.20
C HIS A 294 -11.76 -14.62 -2.24
N GLY A 295 -12.62 -15.23 -1.41
CA GLY A 295 -12.23 -16.22 -0.41
C GLY A 295 -11.83 -15.64 0.96
N PHE A 296 -11.64 -14.32 1.10
CA PHE A 296 -11.21 -13.71 2.36
C PHE A 296 -12.34 -13.39 3.34
N ASN A 297 -13.53 -13.97 3.19
CA ASN A 297 -14.70 -13.62 4.00
C ASN A 297 -14.46 -13.75 5.52
N ARG A 298 -13.85 -14.86 5.95
CA ARG A 298 -13.52 -15.13 7.38
C ARG A 298 -12.41 -14.21 7.87
N ILE A 299 -11.33 -14.11 7.11
CA ILE A 299 -10.18 -13.24 7.38
C ILE A 299 -10.65 -11.79 7.56
N THR A 300 -11.45 -11.29 6.61
CA THR A 300 -12.02 -9.94 6.63
C THR A 300 -12.88 -9.72 7.87
N LYS A 301 -13.74 -10.68 8.22
CA LYS A 301 -14.56 -10.61 9.44
C LYS A 301 -13.67 -10.41 10.66
N TRP A 302 -12.67 -11.26 10.87
CA TRP A 302 -11.83 -11.21 12.07
C TRP A 302 -10.93 -9.98 12.08
N ALA A 303 -10.17 -9.76 11.01
CA ALA A 303 -9.27 -8.63 10.83
C ALA A 303 -9.98 -7.28 11.05
N SER A 304 -11.19 -7.09 10.53
CA SER A 304 -11.92 -5.82 10.70
C SER A 304 -12.70 -5.69 12.01
N SER A 305 -12.72 -6.73 12.86
CA SER A 305 -13.44 -6.72 14.14
C SER A 305 -12.52 -6.71 15.36
N HIS A 306 -11.20 -6.61 15.21
CA HIS A 306 -10.26 -6.73 16.32
C HIS A 306 -10.42 -5.66 17.42
N HIS A 307 -11.19 -4.60 17.15
CA HIS A 307 -11.58 -3.55 18.11
C HIS A 307 -13.08 -3.56 18.49
N GLU A 308 -13.83 -4.58 18.07
CA GLU A 308 -15.19 -4.82 18.56
C GLU A 308 -15.16 -5.32 19.99
N LYS A 309 -16.24 -5.06 20.74
CA LYS A 309 -16.39 -5.49 22.12
C LYS A 309 -17.75 -6.13 22.32
N ARG A 310 -17.85 -7.18 23.14
CA ARG A 310 -19.07 -7.94 23.43
C ARG A 310 -20.18 -7.08 24.03
N ASP A 311 -19.82 -5.99 24.72
CA ASP A 311 -20.76 -4.99 25.25
C ASP A 311 -21.31 -4.01 24.19
N GLY A 312 -20.88 -4.13 22.93
CA GLY A 312 -21.30 -3.27 21.82
C GLY A 312 -20.67 -1.88 21.80
N SER A 313 -19.74 -1.57 22.71
CA SER A 313 -19.04 -0.26 22.77
C SER A 313 -17.86 -0.16 21.80
N GLY A 314 -17.51 -1.26 21.12
CA GLY A 314 -16.44 -1.35 20.14
C GLY A 314 -16.72 -0.65 18.81
N TYR A 315 -15.86 -0.91 17.82
CA TYR A 315 -15.95 -0.34 16.46
C TYR A 315 -15.35 -1.32 15.44
N PRO A 316 -15.68 -1.21 14.13
CA PRO A 316 -16.45 -0.15 13.47
C PRO A 316 -17.98 -0.38 13.39
N ARG A 317 -18.47 -1.60 13.63
CA ARG A 317 -19.86 -2.04 13.44
C ARG A 317 -20.69 -2.09 14.72
N LYS A 318 -20.07 -2.08 15.90
CA LYS A 318 -20.75 -2.19 17.21
C LYS A 318 -21.54 -3.49 17.33
N LEU A 319 -20.83 -4.59 17.18
CA LEU A 319 -21.43 -5.92 17.14
C LEU A 319 -22.09 -6.28 18.47
N SER A 320 -23.21 -7.00 18.39
CA SER A 320 -23.81 -7.63 19.56
C SER A 320 -23.11 -8.94 19.88
N GLU A 321 -23.16 -9.36 21.15
CA GLU A 321 -22.48 -10.55 21.68
C GLU A 321 -22.70 -11.82 20.84
N ASN A 322 -23.92 -12.03 20.32
CA ASN A 322 -24.26 -13.20 19.49
C ASN A 322 -23.62 -13.20 18.09
N GLN A 323 -22.93 -12.13 17.68
CA GLN A 323 -22.21 -12.05 16.41
C GLN A 323 -20.73 -12.43 16.54
N PHE A 324 -20.23 -12.55 17.78
CA PHE A 324 -18.85 -12.94 18.07
C PHE A 324 -18.64 -14.43 17.84
N ASP A 325 -17.55 -14.76 17.16
CA ASP A 325 -16.97 -16.10 17.18
C ASP A 325 -15.66 -16.08 17.99
N ILE A 326 -15.17 -17.26 18.34
CA ILE A 326 -13.98 -17.37 19.19
C ILE A 326 -12.73 -16.78 18.52
N GLN A 327 -12.67 -16.80 17.19
CA GLN A 327 -11.54 -16.27 16.43
C GLN A 327 -11.46 -14.74 16.54
N MET A 328 -12.59 -14.04 16.62
CA MET A 328 -12.60 -12.60 16.96
C MET A 328 -11.97 -12.33 18.34
N ASP A 329 -12.32 -13.14 19.35
CA ASP A 329 -11.72 -12.99 20.68
C ASP A 329 -10.21 -13.28 20.62
N ILE A 330 -9.80 -14.38 19.98
CA ILE A 330 -8.38 -14.76 19.82
C ILE A 330 -7.57 -13.62 19.22
N LEU A 331 -8.09 -12.99 18.16
CA LEU A 331 -7.37 -11.93 17.47
C LEU A 331 -7.27 -10.66 18.33
N ALA A 332 -8.36 -10.25 18.98
CA ALA A 332 -8.35 -9.12 19.90
C ALA A 332 -7.38 -9.34 21.08
N TYR A 333 -7.34 -10.55 21.64
CA TYR A 333 -6.38 -10.91 22.68
C TYR A 333 -4.93 -10.87 22.17
N ALA A 334 -4.68 -11.39 20.97
CA ALA A 334 -3.35 -11.37 20.37
C ALA A 334 -2.86 -9.93 20.12
N ASP A 335 -3.72 -9.06 19.60
CA ASP A 335 -3.43 -7.63 19.41
C ASP A 335 -3.12 -6.91 20.73
N ILE A 336 -4.02 -7.03 21.72
CA ILE A 336 -3.82 -6.43 23.06
C ILE A 336 -2.52 -6.94 23.68
N PHE A 337 -2.26 -8.25 23.62
CA PHE A 337 -1.03 -8.83 24.18
C PHE A 337 0.23 -8.26 23.50
N SER A 338 0.25 -8.21 22.17
CA SER A 338 1.37 -7.65 21.41
C SER A 338 1.55 -6.16 21.76
N ALA A 339 0.47 -5.39 21.75
CA ALA A 339 0.50 -3.97 22.04
C ALA A 339 0.96 -3.68 23.48
N LEU A 340 0.67 -4.53 24.47
CA LEU A 340 1.12 -4.37 25.87
C LEU A 340 2.60 -4.75 26.08
N THR A 341 3.16 -5.62 25.23
CA THR A 341 4.54 -6.11 25.33
C THR A 341 5.53 -5.37 24.43
N GLU A 342 5.03 -4.44 23.62
CA GLU A 342 5.82 -3.53 22.79
C GLU A 342 5.98 -2.15 23.45
N ASP A 343 7.11 -1.51 23.15
CA ASP A 343 7.28 -0.08 23.43
C ASP A 343 6.39 0.75 22.49
N ARG A 344 5.80 1.82 23.04
CA ARG A 344 4.91 2.75 22.34
C ARG A 344 5.38 4.19 22.64
N PRO A 345 5.05 5.18 21.80
CA PRO A 345 5.58 6.55 21.98
C PRO A 345 5.25 7.18 23.34
N TYR A 346 4.19 6.71 23.99
CA TYR A 346 3.70 7.21 25.28
C TYR A 346 3.86 6.20 26.44
N ARG A 347 4.40 4.99 26.21
CA ARG A 347 4.49 3.94 27.23
C ARG A 347 5.55 2.89 26.89
N SER A 348 6.37 2.51 27.87
CA SER A 348 7.26 1.34 27.75
C SER A 348 6.48 0.01 27.73
N ALA A 349 7.12 -1.04 27.23
CA ALA A 349 6.62 -2.41 27.33
C ALA A 349 6.40 -2.84 28.80
N LEU A 350 5.33 -3.59 29.06
CA LEU A 350 5.05 -4.13 30.39
C LEU A 350 5.93 -5.33 30.72
N GLY A 351 6.26 -5.48 32.01
CA GLY A 351 6.88 -6.70 32.54
C GLY A 351 5.92 -7.89 32.49
N LYS A 352 6.47 -9.12 32.54
CA LYS A 352 5.67 -10.36 32.48
C LYS A 352 4.64 -10.43 33.60
N GLU A 353 5.04 -10.08 34.82
CA GLU A 353 4.19 -10.12 36.00
C GLU A 353 3.03 -9.11 35.90
N GLU A 354 3.33 -7.87 35.48
CA GLU A 354 2.35 -6.80 35.27
C GLU A 354 1.35 -7.18 34.17
N LEU A 355 1.83 -7.79 33.09
CA LEU A 355 0.99 -8.25 31.99
C LEU A 355 0.01 -9.34 32.44
N VAL A 356 0.47 -10.31 33.23
CA VAL A 356 -0.38 -11.39 33.74
C VAL A 356 -1.45 -10.83 34.69
N GLU A 357 -1.07 -9.90 35.57
CA GLU A 357 -2.01 -9.25 36.48
C GLU A 357 -3.06 -8.42 35.71
N LEU A 358 -2.62 -7.64 34.72
CA LEU A 358 -3.51 -6.85 33.88
C LEU A 358 -4.46 -7.74 33.08
N LEU A 359 -3.96 -8.79 32.40
CA LEU A 359 -4.79 -9.71 31.64
C LEU A 359 -5.79 -10.47 32.52
N ALA A 360 -5.43 -10.78 33.77
CA ALA A 360 -6.36 -11.35 34.74
C ALA A 360 -7.51 -10.40 35.10
N THR A 361 -7.31 -9.08 34.99
CA THR A 361 -8.36 -8.07 35.21
C THR A 361 -9.26 -7.85 33.98
N TYR A 362 -8.80 -8.25 32.79
CA TYR A 362 -9.55 -8.25 31.52
C TYR A 362 -10.55 -9.43 31.40
N ALA A 363 -11.08 -9.91 32.53
CA ALA A 363 -12.04 -11.00 32.59
C ALA A 363 -13.10 -10.93 31.47
N PRO A 364 -13.55 -12.07 30.91
CA PRO A 364 -14.28 -12.20 29.64
C PRO A 364 -15.59 -11.40 29.50
N GLU A 365 -16.04 -10.70 30.55
CA GLU A 365 -17.21 -9.81 30.54
C GLU A 365 -16.91 -8.39 30.02
N LYS A 366 -15.63 -8.01 29.87
CA LYS A 366 -15.20 -6.64 29.48
C LYS A 366 -14.59 -6.52 28.08
N LEU A 367 -14.32 -7.64 27.43
CA LEU A 367 -13.95 -7.75 26.02
C LEU A 367 -15.14 -8.33 25.29
#